data_AF-A0A516W7R4-F1
#
_entry.id   AF-A0A516W7R4-F1
#
_cell.length_a   1.000
_cell.length_b   1.000
_cell.length_c   1.000
_cell.angle_alpha   90.00
_cell.angle_beta   90.00
_cell.angle_gamma   90.00
#
_symmetry.space_group_name_H-M   'P 1'
#
loop_
_entity.id
_entity.type
_entity.pdbx_description
1 polymer ?
#
loop_
_entity_poly.entity_id
_entity_poly.type
_entity_poly.pdbx_seq_one_letter_code
_entity_poly.pdbx_strand_id
1 'polypeptide(L)'
;MRKVWSEELQTVVAQADTRDYRSRWACFACRTAFVRWRPAADEVRMAICPTCKAPARDMGYLFTPPPRRDQRAWARMQVLADHGIRFHRTGSVAFINAFLLTDGVGSARALDQAVVRWKKCWRSGGTL
;
A
#
# COMPACT_ATOMS: atom_id res chain seq x y z
N MET A 1 1.38 16.19 2.40
CA MET A 1 1.65 17.61 2.71
C MET A 1 0.39 18.22 3.24
N ARG A 2 0.45 18.80 4.43
CA ARG A 2 -0.66 19.53 5.02
C ARG A 2 -0.48 21.00 4.65
N LYS A 3 -1.58 21.63 4.23
CA LYS A 3 -1.63 23.09 4.08
C LYS A 3 -1.82 23.66 5.48
N VAL A 4 -0.83 24.42 5.94
CA VAL A 4 -0.86 25.06 7.26
C VAL A 4 -0.71 26.55 7.03
N TRP A 5 -1.51 27.35 7.72
CA TRP A 5 -1.36 28.80 7.73
C TRP A 5 -0.08 29.14 8.50
N SER A 6 0.86 29.83 7.84
CA SER A 6 2.06 30.36 8.48
C SER A 6 1.78 31.81 8.85
N GLU A 7 1.78 32.11 10.15
CA GLU A 7 1.60 33.48 10.64
C GLU A 7 2.80 34.37 10.29
N GLU A 8 4.01 33.82 10.29
CA GLU A 8 5.24 34.55 9.93
C GLU A 8 5.24 34.97 8.45
N LEU A 9 4.81 34.08 7.56
CA LEU A 9 4.81 34.32 6.12
C LEU A 9 3.46 34.84 5.61
N GLN A 10 2.45 34.97 6.48
CA GLN A 10 1.06 35.31 6.16
C GLN A 10 0.54 34.56 4.91
N THR A 11 0.90 33.27 4.80
CA THR A 11 0.56 32.44 3.64
C THR A 11 0.40 30.98 4.01
N VAL A 12 -0.27 30.22 3.12
CA VAL A 12 -0.41 28.78 3.27
C VAL A 12 0.85 28.08 2.81
N VAL A 13 1.57 27.49 3.76
CA VAL A 13 2.77 26.69 3.48
C VAL A 13 2.44 25.20 3.42
N ALA A 14 3.18 24.50 2.56
CA ALA A 14 3.12 23.05 2.49
C ALA A 14 4.05 22.45 3.55
N GLN A 15 3.49 22.06 4.70
CA GLN A 15 4.25 21.33 5.71
C GLN A 15 4.32 19.84 5.31
N ALA A 16 5.51 19.25 5.44
CA ALA A 16 5.69 17.80 5.35
C ALA A 16 4.68 17.15 6.32
N ASP A 17 3.90 16.19 5.82
CA ASP A 17 2.90 15.56 6.66
C ASP A 17 3.61 14.55 7.56
N THR A 18 4.09 15.04 8.71
CA THR A 18 4.67 14.26 9.79
C THR A 18 3.59 13.57 10.63
N ARG A 19 2.40 13.31 10.06
CA ARG A 19 1.44 12.44 10.72
C ARG A 19 2.09 11.09 10.87
N ASP A 20 2.58 10.84 12.07
CA ASP A 20 2.51 9.53 12.67
C ASP A 20 1.06 9.11 12.49
N TYR A 21 0.83 8.20 11.56
CA TYR A 21 -0.45 7.52 11.46
C TYR A 21 -0.19 6.05 11.57
N ARG A 22 -1.07 5.40 12.32
CA ARG A 22 -1.06 3.96 12.46
C ARG A 22 -1.39 3.35 11.10
N SER A 23 -0.49 2.54 10.58
CA SER A 23 -0.72 1.76 9.37
C SER A 23 -0.88 0.28 9.71
N ARG A 24 -1.50 -0.47 8.80
CA ARG A 24 -1.54 -1.93 8.90
C ARG A 24 -0.39 -2.52 8.11
N TRP A 25 0.45 -3.27 8.80
CA TRP A 25 1.63 -3.94 8.27
C TRP A 25 1.29 -5.41 8.03
N ALA A 26 1.50 -5.87 6.80
CA ALA A 26 1.23 -7.23 6.38
C ALA A 26 2.52 -8.06 6.40
N CYS A 27 2.49 -9.20 7.08
CA CYS A 27 3.52 -10.22 6.98
C CYS A 27 3.05 -11.33 6.04
N PHE A 28 3.69 -11.44 4.88
CA PHE A 28 3.33 -12.43 3.86
C PHE A 28 3.85 -13.84 4.19
N ALA A 29 4.91 -13.96 5.00
CA ALA A 29 5.45 -15.24 5.43
C ALA A 29 4.47 -16.03 6.32
N CYS A 30 3.86 -15.37 7.33
CA CYS A 30 2.89 -16.02 8.22
C CYS A 30 1.43 -15.63 7.98
N ARG A 31 1.15 -14.79 6.98
CA ARG A 31 -0.19 -14.34 6.59
C ARG A 31 -0.96 -13.69 7.74
N THR A 32 -0.31 -12.77 8.44
CA THR A 32 -0.90 -11.95 9.51
C THR A 32 -0.71 -10.47 9.21
N ALA A 33 -1.53 -9.63 9.84
CA ALA A 33 -1.35 -8.19 9.81
C ALA A 33 -1.44 -7.62 11.22
N PHE A 34 -0.72 -6.53 11.45
CA PHE A 34 -0.68 -5.85 12.74
C PHE A 34 -0.60 -4.34 12.51
N VAL A 35 -1.03 -3.57 13.52
CA VAL A 35 -1.02 -2.11 13.45
C VAL A 35 0.27 -1.60 14.08
N ARG A 36 0.98 -0.71 13.38
CA ARG A 36 2.16 -0.01 13.91
C ARG A 36 2.20 1.41 13.36
N TRP A 37 2.77 2.33 14.12
CA TRP A 37 3.11 3.66 13.62
C TRP A 37 3.99 3.56 12.39
N ARG A 38 3.65 4.37 11.38
CA ARG A 38 4.48 4.54 10.21
C ARG A 38 5.62 5.50 10.59
N PRO A 39 6.88 5.10 10.42
CA PRO A 39 7.99 5.99 10.72
C PRO A 39 8.01 7.17 9.73
N ALA A 40 8.71 8.24 10.11
CA ALA A 40 8.87 9.44 9.30
C ALA A 40 9.46 9.12 7.91
N ALA A 41 9.29 10.04 6.95
CA ALA A 41 9.53 9.76 5.53
C ALA A 41 10.98 9.39 5.17
N ASP A 42 11.92 9.73 6.05
CA ASP A 42 13.37 9.52 6.01
C ASP A 42 13.83 8.19 6.64
N GLU A 43 12.97 7.49 7.39
CA GLU A 43 13.29 6.21 7.99
C GLU A 43 12.97 5.01 7.07
N VAL A 44 13.83 3.99 7.12
CA VAL A 44 13.65 2.74 6.39
C VAL A 44 12.33 2.08 6.81
N ARG A 45 11.39 1.98 5.85
CA ARG A 45 10.01 1.46 6.05
C ARG A 45 9.94 -0.06 6.22
N MET A 46 10.69 -0.62 7.15
CA MET A 46 10.64 -2.06 7.46
C MET A 46 10.20 -2.28 8.90
N ALA A 47 9.00 -2.85 9.08
CA ALA A 47 8.57 -3.39 10.35
C ALA A 47 8.86 -4.89 10.39
N ILE A 48 9.16 -5.39 11.59
CA ILE A 48 9.35 -6.82 11.84
C ILE A 48 8.03 -7.42 12.33
N CYS A 49 7.64 -8.57 11.78
CA CYS A 49 6.45 -9.28 12.21
C CYS A 49 6.60 -9.71 13.68
N PRO A 50 5.65 -9.39 14.58
CA PRO A 50 5.75 -9.79 15.98
C PRO A 50 5.66 -11.31 16.16
N THR A 51 4.97 -12.01 15.24
CA THR A 51 4.70 -13.45 15.30
C THR A 51 5.86 -14.31 14.78
N CYS A 52 6.33 -14.07 13.54
CA CYS A 52 7.34 -14.93 12.90
C CYS A 52 8.68 -14.25 12.64
N LYS A 53 8.84 -12.98 13.08
CA LYS A 53 10.06 -12.16 12.90
C LYS A 53 10.47 -11.89 11.44
N ALA A 54 9.70 -12.33 10.45
CA ALA A 54 9.92 -11.97 9.06
C ALA A 54 9.63 -10.48 8.79
N PRO A 55 10.23 -9.87 7.76
CA PRO A 55 9.90 -8.52 7.34
C PRO A 55 8.42 -8.38 6.95
N ALA A 56 7.78 -7.34 7.44
CA ALA A 56 6.42 -6.95 7.09
C ALA A 56 6.43 -5.71 6.17
N ARG A 57 5.37 -5.55 5.39
CA ARG A 57 5.19 -4.41 4.48
C ARG A 57 4.03 -3.53 4.96
N ASP A 58 4.25 -2.22 5.03
CA ASP A 58 3.19 -1.24 5.21
C ASP A 58 2.19 -1.42 4.06
N MET A 59 0.91 -1.70 4.36
CA MET A 59 -0.17 -1.84 3.37
C MET A 59 -1.17 -0.67 3.41
N GLY A 60 -1.02 0.26 4.34
CA GLY A 60 -1.92 1.41 4.52
C GLY A 60 -3.02 1.19 5.56
N TYR A 61 -3.52 2.30 6.12
CA TYR A 61 -4.50 2.27 7.22
C TYR A 61 -5.91 1.84 6.80
N LEU A 62 -6.21 1.76 5.49
CA LEU A 62 -7.48 1.22 4.97
C LEU A 62 -7.36 -0.23 4.54
N PHE A 63 -6.18 -0.85 4.68
CA PHE A 63 -5.99 -2.25 4.32
C PHE A 63 -6.85 -3.16 5.20
N THR A 64 -7.57 -4.09 4.59
CA THR A 64 -8.28 -5.15 5.31
C THR A 64 -7.58 -6.47 4.99
N PRO A 65 -6.89 -7.10 5.97
CA PRO A 65 -6.16 -8.33 5.71
C PRO A 65 -7.14 -9.46 5.34
N PRO A 66 -6.82 -10.28 4.33
CA PRO A 66 -7.61 -11.47 4.02
C PRO A 66 -7.59 -12.48 5.18
N PRO A 67 -8.57 -13.41 5.23
CA PRO A 67 -8.51 -14.54 6.15
C PRO A 67 -7.17 -15.28 6.02
N ARG A 68 -6.52 -15.62 7.15
CA ARG A 68 -5.19 -16.23 7.16
C ARG A 68 -5.08 -17.48 6.26
N ARG A 69 -6.14 -18.28 6.18
CA ARG A 69 -6.21 -19.50 5.35
C ARG A 69 -6.26 -19.24 3.85
N ASP A 70 -6.67 -18.05 3.41
CA ASP A 70 -6.82 -17.72 2.00
C ASP A 70 -5.47 -17.37 1.36
N GLN A 71 -4.71 -18.41 1.01
CA GLN A 71 -3.39 -18.28 0.39
C GLN A 71 -3.43 -17.48 -0.92
N ARG A 72 -4.50 -17.61 -1.70
CA ARG A 72 -4.63 -16.92 -2.99
C ARG A 72 -4.81 -15.43 -2.81
N ALA A 73 -5.65 -15.00 -1.86
CA ALA A 73 -5.79 -13.58 -1.53
C ALA A 73 -4.50 -13.00 -0.97
N TRP A 74 -3.81 -13.72 -0.07
CA TRP A 74 -2.52 -13.28 0.49
C TRP A 74 -1.44 -13.12 -0.59
N ALA A 75 -1.36 -14.04 -1.54
CA ALA A 75 -0.43 -13.94 -2.67
C ALA A 75 -0.71 -12.70 -3.54
N ARG A 76 -2.00 -12.39 -3.80
CA ARG A 76 -2.39 -11.15 -4.51
C ARG A 76 -1.98 -9.89 -3.73
N MET A 77 -2.18 -9.87 -2.42
CA MET A 77 -1.73 -8.75 -1.57
C MET A 77 -0.21 -8.57 -1.60
N GLN A 78 0.56 -9.66 -1.66
CA GLN A 78 2.01 -9.60 -1.78
C GLN A 78 2.43 -8.97 -3.12
N VAL A 79 1.80 -9.33 -4.23
CA VAL A 79 2.06 -8.69 -5.53
C VAL A 79 1.78 -7.19 -5.48
N LEU A 80 0.66 -6.76 -4.90
CA LEU A 80 0.40 -5.33 -4.69
C LEU A 80 1.51 -4.66 -3.84
N ALA A 81 1.95 -5.36 -2.79
CA ALA A 81 3.03 -4.91 -1.93
C ALA A 81 4.34 -4.69 -2.72
N ASP A 82 4.74 -5.67 -3.50
CA ASP A 82 5.98 -5.65 -4.29
C ASP A 82 5.96 -4.55 -5.36
N HIS A 83 4.77 -4.19 -5.87
CA HIS A 83 4.60 -3.11 -6.84
C HIS A 83 4.43 -1.71 -6.24
N GLY A 84 4.48 -1.54 -4.92
CA GLY A 84 4.29 -0.24 -4.26
C GLY A 84 2.84 0.23 -4.18
N ILE A 85 1.86 -0.63 -4.49
CA ILE A 85 0.43 -0.32 -4.44
C ILE A 85 -0.11 -0.57 -3.03
N ARG A 86 -0.84 0.40 -2.46
CA ARG A 86 -1.19 0.45 -1.03
C ARG A 86 -2.58 1.05 -0.78
N PHE A 87 -3.18 0.74 0.36
CA PHE A 87 -4.49 1.19 0.80
C PHE A 87 -4.37 2.40 1.76
N HIS A 88 -3.72 3.48 1.31
CA HIS A 88 -3.56 4.71 2.13
C HIS A 88 -4.66 5.76 1.91
N ARG A 89 -5.47 5.65 0.85
CA ARG A 89 -6.50 6.64 0.54
C ARG A 89 -7.73 5.93 0.00
N THR A 90 -8.91 6.50 0.22
CA THR A 90 -10.18 5.94 -0.26
C THR A 90 -10.17 5.72 -1.78
N GLY A 91 -9.62 6.66 -2.55
CA GLY A 91 -9.45 6.49 -4.00
C GLY A 91 -8.54 5.32 -4.38
N SER A 92 -7.47 5.07 -3.61
CA SER A 92 -6.60 3.90 -3.83
C SER A 92 -7.36 2.59 -3.55
N VAL A 93 -8.20 2.55 -2.52
CA VAL A 93 -9.04 1.37 -2.22
C VAL A 93 -9.99 1.08 -3.37
N ALA A 94 -10.71 2.11 -3.85
CA ALA A 94 -11.65 1.98 -4.96
C ALA A 94 -10.95 1.46 -6.23
N PHE A 95 -9.81 2.05 -6.58
CA PHE A 95 -9.02 1.60 -7.73
C PHE A 95 -8.55 0.15 -7.60
N ILE A 96 -7.97 -0.22 -6.45
CA ILE A 96 -7.46 -1.58 -6.24
C ILE A 96 -8.61 -2.59 -6.38
N ASN A 97 -9.75 -2.34 -5.75
CA ASN A 97 -10.88 -3.27 -5.79
C ASN A 97 -11.50 -3.36 -7.19
N ALA A 98 -11.68 -2.22 -7.87
CA ALA A 98 -12.35 -2.15 -9.16
C ALA A 98 -11.51 -2.60 -10.35
N PHE A 99 -10.17 -2.58 -10.26
CA PHE A 99 -9.31 -2.84 -11.42
C PHE A 99 -8.23 -3.90 -11.19
N LEU A 100 -7.78 -4.10 -9.95
CA LEU A 100 -6.68 -5.02 -9.65
C LEU A 100 -7.17 -6.31 -8.98
N LEU A 101 -8.24 -6.23 -8.20
CA LEU A 101 -8.81 -7.39 -7.48
C LEU A 101 -10.14 -7.86 -8.05
N THR A 102 -10.51 -7.42 -9.25
CA THR A 102 -11.70 -7.91 -9.97
C THR A 102 -11.67 -9.42 -10.10
N ASP A 103 -12.85 -10.05 -10.08
CA ASP A 103 -13.03 -11.51 -10.05
C ASP A 103 -12.33 -12.24 -11.22
N GLY A 104 -12.04 -11.56 -12.34
CA GLY A 104 -11.31 -12.12 -13.48
C GLY A 104 -9.80 -12.37 -13.25
N VAL A 105 -9.17 -11.72 -12.26
CA VAL A 105 -7.74 -11.92 -11.95
C VAL A 105 -7.60 -13.00 -10.87
N GLY A 106 -7.83 -14.24 -11.27
CA GLY A 106 -7.93 -15.39 -10.36
C GLY A 106 -6.61 -15.82 -9.68
N SER A 107 -5.45 -15.35 -10.15
CA SER A 107 -4.15 -15.73 -9.60
C SER A 107 -3.20 -14.54 -9.39
N ALA A 108 -2.29 -14.69 -8.43
CA ALA A 108 -1.24 -13.68 -8.16
C ALA A 108 -0.35 -13.44 -9.39
N ARG A 109 -0.07 -14.47 -10.18
CA ARG A 109 0.72 -14.36 -11.41
C ARG A 109 0.02 -13.51 -12.48
N ALA A 110 -1.28 -13.72 -12.67
CA ALA A 110 -2.06 -12.91 -13.61
C ALA A 110 -2.12 -11.45 -13.16
N LEU A 111 -2.25 -11.20 -11.85
CA LEU A 111 -2.20 -9.86 -11.29
C LEU A 111 -0.84 -9.18 -11.54
N ASP A 112 0.25 -9.89 -11.29
CA ASP A 112 1.60 -9.37 -11.50
C ASP A 112 1.81 -8.95 -12.97
N GLN A 113 1.44 -9.82 -13.91
CA GLN A 113 1.51 -9.55 -15.35
C GLN A 113 0.65 -8.34 -15.75
N ALA A 114 -0.58 -8.24 -15.21
CA ALA A 114 -1.46 -7.11 -15.48
C ALA A 114 -0.88 -5.79 -14.96
N VAL A 115 -0.33 -5.77 -13.74
CA VAL A 115 0.31 -4.58 -13.16
C VAL A 115 1.56 -4.18 -13.95
N VAL A 116 2.40 -5.15 -14.34
CA VAL A 116 3.58 -4.89 -15.18
C VAL A 116 3.18 -4.31 -16.52
N ARG A 117 2.16 -4.88 -17.18
CA ARG A 117 1.64 -4.38 -18.46
C ARG A 117 1.12 -2.96 -18.31
N TRP A 118 0.29 -2.70 -17.31
CA TRP A 118 -0.26 -1.37 -17.03
C TRP A 118 0.84 -0.32 -16.80
N LYS A 119 1.85 -0.65 -15.98
CA LYS A 119 3.01 0.21 -15.73
C LYS A 119 3.86 0.49 -16.97
N LYS A 120 3.86 -0.41 -17.96
CA LYS A 120 4.53 -0.19 -19.25
C LYS A 120 3.72 0.78 -20.12
N CYS A 121 2.43 0.53 -20.32
CA CYS A 121 1.54 1.38 -21.12
C CYS A 121 1.50 2.83 -20.62
N TRP A 122 1.52 3.03 -19.29
CA TRP A 122 1.53 4.37 -18.71
C TRP A 122 2.86 5.10 -18.91
N ARG A 123 4.00 4.38 -18.86
CA ARG A 123 5.33 4.96 -19.10
C ARG A 123 5.59 5.31 -20.56
N SER A 124 4.95 4.63 -21.49
CA SER A 124 5.08 4.89 -22.93
C SER A 124 4.22 6.07 -23.42
N GLY A 125 3.59 6.85 -22.53
CA GLY A 125 2.82 8.03 -22.93
C GLY A 125 1.55 7.70 -23.72
N GLY A 126 0.89 6.58 -23.42
CA GLY A 126 -0.26 6.11 -24.18
C GLY A 126 -1.43 7.10 -24.17
N THR A 127 -1.67 7.73 -25.31
CA THR A 127 -2.97 8.27 -25.72
C THR A 127 -3.97 7.12 -25.76
N LEU A 128 -5.10 7.29 -25.06
CA LEU A 128 -6.24 6.37 -25.11
C LEU A 128 -6.82 6.29 -26.53
#